data_AF-A0A7J4QD71-F1
#
_entry.id   AF-A0A7J4QD71-F1
#
_cell.length_a   1.000
_cell.length_b   1.000
_cell.length_c   1.000
_cell.angle_alpha   90.00
_cell.angle_beta   90.00
_cell.angle_gamma   90.00
#
_symmetry.space_group_name_H-M   'P 1'
#
loop_
_entity.id
_entity.type
_entity.pdbx_description
1 polymer ?
#
loop_
_entity_poly.entity_id
_entity_poly.type
_entity_poly.pdbx_seq_one_letter_code
_entity_poly.pdbx_strand_id
1 'polypeptide(L)'
;MKSQIIDAIDRYLSEHNWNKDVLESGDFGYSKQRPFNSTASLDFLGYSKRKEPVSLDGFVQQMRNFFSNAGFREGHLDSVINNHVGDTLFIVAGIQFFGDYFHSQKSIDTQKYFMSQPVVRTKFREDVGEGNVSSFVNICTVQCGATLEEHILAIGHWMNFLSSIGLYMGDFSLKINRNYSRKSGFWANTEGVVLKFYYGGLELGDAGLIFF
;
A
#
# COMPACT_ATOMS: atom_id res chain seq x y z
N MET A 1 -16.12 5.90 -13.27
CA MET A 1 -15.34 5.01 -12.38
C MET A 1 -14.48 5.78 -11.38
N LYS A 2 -13.46 6.58 -11.78
CA LYS A 2 -12.60 7.33 -10.83
C LYS A 2 -13.36 8.17 -9.79
N SER A 3 -14.35 8.96 -10.21
CA SER A 3 -15.19 9.74 -9.28
C SER A 3 -15.87 8.84 -8.25
N GLN A 4 -16.50 7.75 -8.68
CA GLN A 4 -17.20 6.82 -7.79
C GLN A 4 -16.25 6.18 -6.76
N ILE A 5 -15.02 5.85 -7.17
CA ILE A 5 -13.99 5.33 -6.26
C ILE A 5 -13.63 6.38 -5.21
N ILE A 6 -13.37 7.62 -5.65
CA ILE A 6 -13.04 8.73 -4.75
C ILE A 6 -14.20 8.99 -3.79
N ASP A 7 -15.43 9.05 -4.28
CA ASP A 7 -16.64 9.31 -3.47
C ASP A 7 -16.85 8.20 -2.43
N ALA A 8 -16.57 6.94 -2.77
CA ALA A 8 -16.69 5.84 -1.83
C ALA A 8 -15.58 5.84 -0.77
N ILE A 9 -14.33 6.16 -1.15
CA ILE A 9 -13.24 6.37 -0.20
C ILE A 9 -13.57 7.54 0.73
N ASP A 10 -14.04 8.65 0.18
CA ASP A 10 -14.42 9.85 0.93
C ASP A 10 -15.52 9.56 1.97
N ARG A 11 -16.55 8.82 1.55
CA ARG A 11 -17.62 8.37 2.44
C ARG A 11 -17.08 7.49 3.55
N TYR A 12 -16.31 6.45 3.21
CA TYR A 12 -15.71 5.54 4.19
C TYR A 12 -14.86 6.30 5.22
N LEU A 13 -13.98 7.20 4.77
CA LEU A 13 -13.12 7.98 5.65
C LEU A 13 -13.94 8.93 6.53
N SER A 14 -14.96 9.58 5.98
CA SER A 14 -15.84 10.47 6.74
C SER A 14 -16.61 9.72 7.85
N GLU A 15 -17.16 8.54 7.53
CA GLU A 15 -17.83 7.65 8.50
C GLU A 15 -16.89 7.19 9.64
N HIS A 16 -15.58 7.17 9.38
CA HIS A 16 -14.55 6.80 10.34
C HIS A 16 -13.85 8.02 10.98
N ASN A 17 -14.49 9.20 10.94
CA ASN A 17 -14.05 10.45 11.56
C ASN A 17 -12.69 10.95 11.04
N TRP A 18 -12.43 10.81 9.75
CA TRP A 18 -11.34 11.51 9.08
C TRP A 18 -11.84 12.86 8.57
N ASN A 19 -11.06 13.91 8.82
CA ASN A 19 -11.29 15.25 8.28
C ASN A 19 -10.63 15.36 6.91
N LYS A 20 -11.36 15.92 5.95
CA LYS A 20 -10.91 16.12 4.58
C LYS A 20 -10.36 17.53 4.39
N ASP A 21 -9.20 17.62 3.76
CA ASP A 21 -8.54 18.86 3.37
C ASP A 21 -8.28 18.87 1.86
N VAL A 22 -8.30 20.05 1.24
CA VAL A 22 -7.82 20.25 -0.13
C VAL A 22 -6.38 20.74 -0.06
N LEU A 23 -5.46 19.96 -0.64
CA LEU A 23 -4.04 20.27 -0.64
C LEU A 23 -3.69 21.29 -1.73
N GLU A 24 -2.52 21.93 -1.62
CA GLU A 24 -2.02 22.89 -2.63
C GLU A 24 -1.90 22.27 -4.03
N SER A 25 -1.62 20.96 -4.13
CA SER A 25 -1.62 20.22 -5.40
C SER A 25 -3.02 20.04 -6.00
N GLY A 26 -4.07 20.49 -5.30
CA GLY A 26 -5.48 20.27 -5.62
C GLY A 26 -5.99 18.87 -5.24
N ASP A 27 -5.13 17.99 -4.71
CA ASP A 27 -5.49 16.65 -4.24
C ASP A 27 -6.21 16.70 -2.89
N PHE A 28 -6.82 15.57 -2.49
CA PHE A 28 -7.47 15.45 -1.19
C PHE A 28 -6.54 14.83 -0.16
N GLY A 29 -6.37 15.52 0.96
CA GLY A 29 -5.73 15.05 2.17
C GLY A 29 -6.78 14.63 3.20
N TYR A 30 -6.44 13.65 4.03
CA TYR A 30 -7.30 13.21 5.13
C TYR A 30 -6.48 13.07 6.41
N SER A 31 -7.01 13.55 7.53
CA SER A 31 -6.34 13.47 8.83
C SER A 31 -7.35 13.37 9.98
N LYS A 32 -6.98 12.74 11.10
CA LYS A 32 -7.89 12.60 12.25
C LYS A 32 -7.71 13.68 13.31
N GLN A 33 -6.48 13.93 13.74
CA GLN A 33 -6.19 14.82 14.87
C GLN A 33 -5.13 15.86 14.54
N ARG A 34 -4.02 15.42 13.96
CA ARG A 34 -2.98 16.33 13.49
C ARG A 34 -3.37 16.87 12.11
N PRO A 35 -3.02 18.12 11.77
CA PRO A 35 -3.14 18.60 10.41
C PRO A 35 -2.43 17.65 9.44
N PHE A 36 -2.92 17.59 8.19
CA PHE A 36 -2.27 16.79 7.15
C PHE A 36 -0.79 17.13 7.06
N ASN A 37 0.07 16.14 7.30
CA ASN A 37 1.51 16.28 7.18
C ASN A 37 2.06 15.22 6.20
N SER A 38 2.50 15.71 5.03
CA SER A 38 3.27 14.91 4.05
C SER A 38 4.73 15.37 3.93
N THR A 39 5.14 16.30 4.78
CA THR A 39 6.52 16.78 4.83
C THR A 39 7.35 15.80 5.67
N ALA A 40 8.61 15.58 5.29
CA ALA A 40 9.54 14.68 5.95
C ALA A 40 10.00 15.18 7.34
N SER A 41 9.15 15.92 8.06
CA SER A 41 9.35 16.11 9.49
C SER A 41 9.08 14.73 10.09
N LEU A 42 10.14 13.96 10.34
CA LEU A 42 10.08 12.60 10.86
C LEU A 42 9.61 12.66 12.33
N ASP A 43 8.39 13.14 12.57
CA ASP A 43 7.84 13.52 13.88
C ASP A 43 7.67 12.30 14.79
N PHE A 44 7.78 11.09 14.23
CA PHE A 44 7.81 9.83 14.97
C PHE A 44 9.16 9.58 15.65
N LEU A 45 10.25 10.20 15.19
CA LEU A 45 11.57 10.09 15.81
C LEU A 45 11.53 10.71 17.22
N GLY A 46 11.91 9.92 18.22
CA GLY A 46 11.85 10.33 19.63
C GLY A 46 10.52 10.07 20.33
N TYR A 47 9.48 9.62 19.61
CA TYR A 47 8.16 9.32 20.16
C TYR A 47 7.74 7.86 19.89
N SER A 48 8.45 6.90 20.45
CA SER A 48 7.94 5.52 20.50
C SER A 48 6.79 5.44 21.50
N LYS A 49 5.56 5.25 21.01
CA LYS A 49 4.40 4.95 21.87
C LYS A 49 4.47 3.55 22.49
N ARG A 50 5.38 2.67 22.02
CA ARG A 50 5.64 1.36 22.61
C ARG A 50 6.84 1.40 23.53
N LYS A 51 6.68 0.78 24.72
CA LYS A 51 7.75 0.61 25.71
C LYS A 51 8.83 -0.36 25.23
N GLU A 52 8.44 -1.40 24.48
CA GLU A 52 9.36 -2.39 23.90
C GLU A 52 9.08 -2.61 22.41
N PRO A 53 10.12 -2.66 21.56
CA PRO A 53 9.97 -2.99 20.15
C PRO A 53 9.60 -4.47 19.99
N VAL A 54 8.76 -4.77 19.01
CA VAL A 54 8.48 -6.15 18.61
C VAL A 54 9.62 -6.67 17.74
N SER A 55 10.07 -7.90 17.98
CA SER A 55 11.07 -8.53 17.13
C SER A 55 10.54 -8.66 15.69
N LEU A 56 11.44 -8.65 14.71
CA LEU A 56 11.03 -8.77 13.30
C LEU A 56 10.21 -10.04 13.05
N ASP A 57 10.63 -11.18 13.61
CA ASP A 57 9.90 -12.46 13.49
C ASP A 57 8.51 -12.38 14.14
N GLY A 58 8.43 -11.78 15.33
CA GLY A 58 7.16 -11.60 16.03
C GLY A 58 6.21 -10.67 15.28
N PHE A 59 6.75 -9.67 14.60
CA PHE A 59 5.99 -8.74 13.76
C PHE A 59 5.45 -9.44 12.51
N VAL A 60 6.30 -10.18 11.80
CA VAL A 60 5.91 -10.96 10.62
C VAL A 60 4.84 -11.99 10.98
N GLN A 61 4.99 -12.71 12.10
CA GLN A 61 4.00 -13.70 12.53
C GLN A 61 2.66 -13.06 12.89
N GLN A 62 2.66 -11.92 13.60
CA GLN A 62 1.43 -11.17 13.89
C GLN A 62 0.72 -10.76 12.61
N MET A 63 1.47 -10.29 11.61
CA MET A 63 0.91 -9.85 10.34
C MET A 63 0.31 -11.01 9.54
N ARG A 64 1.03 -12.13 9.40
CA ARG A 64 0.53 -13.35 8.77
C ARG A 64 -0.77 -13.84 9.42
N ASN A 65 -0.79 -13.91 10.75
CA ASN A 65 -1.97 -14.35 11.50
C ASN A 65 -3.16 -13.40 11.28
N PHE A 66 -2.92 -12.08 11.32
CA PHE A 66 -3.97 -11.09 11.11
C PHE A 66 -4.63 -11.23 9.74
N PHE A 67 -3.82 -11.25 8.66
CA PHE A 67 -4.37 -11.32 7.31
C PHE A 67 -4.94 -12.70 6.98
N SER A 68 -4.38 -13.78 7.52
CA SER A 68 -4.99 -15.11 7.42
C SER A 68 -6.39 -15.15 8.04
N ASN A 69 -6.55 -14.57 9.23
CA ASN A 69 -7.86 -14.45 9.89
C ASN A 69 -8.82 -13.52 9.14
N ALA A 70 -8.31 -12.54 8.39
CA ALA A 70 -9.09 -11.69 7.50
C ALA A 70 -9.43 -12.36 6.15
N GLY A 71 -9.08 -13.64 5.96
CA GLY A 71 -9.42 -14.43 4.78
C GLY A 71 -8.41 -14.33 3.62
N PHE A 72 -7.23 -13.75 3.85
CA PHE A 72 -6.16 -13.74 2.86
C PHE A 72 -5.37 -15.04 2.92
N ARG A 73 -5.08 -15.61 1.76
CA ARG A 73 -4.15 -16.74 1.64
C ARG A 73 -2.72 -16.21 1.58
N GLU A 74 -1.78 -16.93 2.17
CA GLU A 74 -0.37 -16.64 1.92
C GLU A 74 -0.07 -16.98 0.46
N GLY A 75 0.42 -16.02 -0.31
CA GLY A 75 0.84 -16.28 -1.69
C GLY A 75 2.29 -16.77 -1.74
N HIS A 76 2.65 -17.34 -2.88
CA HIS A 76 4.00 -17.86 -3.09
C HIS A 76 4.98 -16.70 -3.33
N LEU A 77 6.21 -16.83 -2.82
CA LEU A 77 7.25 -15.85 -3.06
C LEU A 77 7.91 -16.13 -4.40
N ASP A 78 7.94 -15.12 -5.27
CA ASP A 78 8.69 -15.19 -6.52
C ASP A 78 10.18 -14.98 -6.28
N SER A 79 10.98 -15.48 -7.21
CA SER A 79 12.40 -15.12 -7.29
C SER A 79 12.54 -13.59 -7.40
N VAL A 80 13.57 -13.04 -6.77
CA VAL A 80 13.91 -11.61 -6.92
C VAL A 80 14.25 -11.28 -8.37
N ILE A 81 14.78 -12.26 -9.11
CA ILE A 81 14.96 -12.16 -10.57
C ILE A 81 13.58 -12.29 -11.21
N ASN A 82 13.17 -11.24 -11.93
CA ASN A 82 11.88 -11.23 -12.59
C ASN A 82 11.94 -12.13 -13.83
N ASN A 83 11.26 -13.28 -13.74
CA ASN A 83 11.15 -14.23 -14.85
C ASN A 83 9.85 -14.05 -15.66
N HIS A 84 9.00 -13.10 -15.28
CA HIS A 84 7.78 -12.78 -16.04
C HIS A 84 8.12 -11.95 -17.27
N VAL A 85 7.28 -12.04 -18.31
CA VAL A 85 7.37 -11.18 -19.49
C VAL A 85 7.17 -9.72 -19.05
N GLY A 86 8.23 -8.90 -19.08
CA GLY A 86 8.16 -7.50 -18.66
C GLY A 86 9.49 -6.75 -18.65
N ASP A 87 9.41 -5.44 -18.35
CA ASP A 87 10.48 -4.45 -18.55
C ASP A 87 11.48 -4.30 -17.38
N THR A 88 11.35 -5.08 -16.29
CA THR A 88 12.26 -4.97 -15.12
C THR A 88 13.07 -6.25 -14.93
N LEU A 89 14.38 -6.10 -14.68
CA LEU A 89 15.29 -7.21 -14.37
C LEU A 89 14.97 -7.88 -13.02
N PHE A 90 14.53 -7.08 -12.05
CA PHE A 90 14.15 -7.55 -10.71
C PHE A 90 12.66 -7.33 -10.46
N ILE A 91 12.10 -8.10 -9.53
CA ILE A 91 10.80 -7.79 -8.94
C ILE A 91 10.95 -6.51 -8.11
N VAL A 92 10.12 -5.51 -8.41
CA VAL A 92 10.12 -4.18 -7.76
C VAL A 92 8.90 -3.95 -6.87
N ALA A 93 7.86 -4.78 -6.97
CA ALA A 93 6.66 -4.71 -6.14
C ALA A 93 5.94 -6.07 -6.08
N GLY A 94 5.27 -6.37 -4.96
CA GLY A 94 4.54 -7.61 -4.75
C GLY A 94 3.36 -7.79 -5.70
N ILE A 95 2.80 -6.72 -6.26
CA ILE A 95 1.74 -6.78 -7.27
C ILE A 95 2.19 -7.45 -8.58
N GLN A 96 3.50 -7.53 -8.85
CA GLN A 96 4.05 -8.28 -9.99
C GLN A 96 3.84 -9.79 -9.88
N PHE A 97 3.39 -10.29 -8.72
CA PHE A 97 2.85 -11.63 -8.57
C PHE A 97 1.77 -11.96 -9.61
N PHE A 98 0.95 -10.96 -9.97
CA PHE A 98 -0.06 -11.13 -11.01
C PHE A 98 0.49 -10.99 -12.44
N GLY A 99 1.82 -10.92 -12.55
CA GLY A 99 2.68 -11.01 -13.72
C GLY A 99 2.04 -11.71 -14.91
N ASP A 100 1.87 -13.00 -14.68
CA ASP A 100 1.40 -13.93 -15.70
C ASP A 100 -0.05 -13.72 -16.06
N TYR A 101 -0.94 -13.30 -15.15
CA TYR A 101 -2.37 -13.18 -15.45
C TYR A 101 -2.67 -12.01 -16.40
N PHE A 102 -1.83 -10.98 -16.41
CA PHE A 102 -1.99 -9.84 -17.31
C PHE A 102 -1.45 -10.09 -18.73
N HIS A 103 -0.50 -11.01 -18.90
CA HIS A 103 0.18 -11.22 -20.19
C HIS A 103 0.04 -12.61 -20.78
N SER A 104 -0.04 -13.64 -19.94
CA SER A 104 -0.38 -15.00 -20.37
C SER A 104 -1.89 -15.15 -20.23
N GLN A 105 -2.56 -15.71 -21.23
CA GLN A 105 -4.03 -15.91 -21.26
C GLN A 105 -4.54 -16.91 -20.19
N LYS A 106 -3.90 -16.98 -19.03
CA LYS A 106 -4.33 -17.73 -17.86
C LYS A 106 -5.61 -17.13 -17.32
N SER A 107 -6.47 -17.98 -16.78
CA SER A 107 -7.67 -17.57 -16.05
C SER A 107 -7.28 -16.68 -14.87
N ILE A 108 -7.94 -15.53 -14.72
CA ILE A 108 -7.71 -14.60 -13.60
C ILE A 108 -8.03 -15.31 -12.29
N ASP A 109 -7.06 -15.34 -11.38
CA ASP A 109 -7.25 -15.80 -10.01
C ASP A 109 -7.85 -14.67 -9.17
N THR A 110 -9.07 -14.87 -8.67
CA THR A 110 -9.82 -13.89 -7.87
C THR A 110 -9.62 -14.06 -6.35
N GLN A 111 -8.74 -14.97 -5.93
CA GLN A 111 -8.44 -15.15 -4.51
C GLN A 111 -7.73 -13.92 -3.92
N LYS A 112 -7.85 -13.77 -2.59
CA LYS A 112 -7.19 -12.73 -1.79
C LYS A 112 -5.86 -13.25 -1.29
N TYR A 113 -4.79 -12.53 -1.57
CA TYR A 113 -3.43 -12.91 -1.16
C TYR A 113 -2.80 -11.91 -0.22
N PHE A 114 -2.08 -12.42 0.77
CA PHE A 114 -1.10 -11.70 1.56
C PHE A 114 0.30 -12.13 1.09
N MET A 115 1.12 -11.15 0.75
CA MET A 115 2.44 -11.33 0.14
C MET A 115 3.50 -10.65 0.98
N SER A 116 4.67 -11.28 1.09
CA SER A 116 5.87 -10.71 1.69
C SER A 116 7.04 -10.82 0.71
N GLN A 117 6.89 -10.17 -0.46
CA GLN A 117 7.78 -10.34 -1.60
C GLN A 117 9.10 -9.59 -1.42
N PRO A 118 10.27 -10.26 -1.42
CA PRO A 118 11.55 -9.57 -1.51
C PRO A 118 11.67 -8.86 -2.86
N VAL A 119 12.08 -7.58 -2.84
CA VAL A 119 12.17 -6.73 -4.03
C VAL A 119 13.50 -5.97 -4.08
N VAL A 120 13.88 -5.56 -5.30
CA VAL A 120 15.04 -4.71 -5.55
C VAL A 120 14.63 -3.53 -6.43
N ARG A 121 14.83 -2.29 -5.96
CA ARG A 121 14.55 -1.05 -6.69
C ARG A 121 15.84 -0.27 -6.93
N THR A 122 16.30 -0.26 -8.18
CA THR A 122 17.54 0.45 -8.58
C THR A 122 17.29 1.88 -9.08
N LYS A 123 16.03 2.24 -9.37
CA LYS A 123 15.65 3.58 -9.87
C LYS A 123 16.02 4.70 -8.89
N PHE A 124 16.02 4.41 -7.60
CA PHE A 124 16.27 5.38 -6.51
C PHE A 124 17.63 5.15 -5.84
N ARG A 125 18.61 4.60 -6.59
CA ARG A 125 19.92 4.25 -6.03
C ARG A 125 20.67 5.47 -5.47
N GLU A 126 20.47 6.63 -6.06
CA GLU A 126 21.11 7.90 -5.64
C GLU A 126 20.47 8.45 -4.35
N ASP A 127 19.27 7.98 -4.00
CA ASP A 127 18.50 8.41 -2.83
C ASP A 127 18.65 7.44 -1.64
N VAL A 128 19.48 6.40 -1.77
CA VAL A 128 19.72 5.41 -0.71
C VAL A 128 20.34 6.09 0.50
N GLY A 129 19.72 5.90 1.67
CA GLY A 129 20.06 6.59 2.90
C GLY A 129 19.05 6.31 3.99
N GLU A 130 18.92 7.22 4.96
CA GLU A 130 17.93 7.08 6.02
C GLU A 130 16.50 7.01 5.44
N GLY A 131 15.79 5.93 5.75
CA GLY A 131 14.43 5.68 5.24
C GLY A 131 14.35 5.14 3.81
N ASN A 132 15.45 5.12 3.04
CA ASN A 132 15.47 4.67 1.65
C ASN A 132 16.46 3.53 1.43
N VAL A 133 15.96 2.37 0.99
CA VAL A 133 16.77 1.18 0.72
C VAL A 133 16.52 0.63 -0.69
N SER A 134 17.56 0.07 -1.30
CA SER A 134 17.48 -0.53 -2.62
C SER A 134 16.92 -1.95 -2.61
N SER A 135 16.98 -2.66 -1.49
CA SER A 135 16.38 -3.99 -1.32
C SER A 135 15.60 -4.07 -0.02
N PHE A 136 14.39 -4.61 -0.08
CA PHE A 136 13.52 -4.76 1.08
C PHE A 136 12.43 -5.81 0.80
N VAL A 137 11.67 -6.16 1.83
CA VAL A 137 10.48 -6.99 1.67
C VAL A 137 9.29 -6.07 1.43
N ASN A 138 8.73 -6.09 0.22
CA ASN A 138 7.49 -5.41 -0.07
C ASN A 138 6.32 -6.29 0.37
N ILE A 139 5.71 -5.89 1.47
CA ILE A 139 4.54 -6.56 2.02
C ILE A 139 3.28 -5.93 1.44
N CYS A 140 2.35 -6.74 0.94
CA CYS A 140 1.10 -6.24 0.41
C CYS A 140 -0.02 -7.28 0.50
N THR A 141 -1.25 -6.79 0.49
CA THR A 141 -2.43 -7.60 0.17
C THR A 141 -2.85 -7.32 -1.26
N VAL A 142 -3.16 -8.35 -2.04
CA VAL A 142 -3.50 -8.21 -3.46
C VAL A 142 -4.68 -9.11 -3.84
N GLN A 143 -5.49 -8.67 -4.78
CA GLN A 143 -6.66 -9.40 -5.30
C GLN A 143 -6.98 -8.89 -6.71
N CYS A 144 -7.18 -9.80 -7.67
CA CYS A 144 -7.72 -9.45 -8.99
C CYS A 144 -9.25 -9.54 -8.99
N GLY A 145 -9.91 -8.67 -9.77
CA GLY A 145 -11.37 -8.65 -9.86
C GLY A 145 -12.08 -8.20 -8.58
N ALA A 146 -11.37 -7.53 -7.68
CA ALA A 146 -11.95 -7.00 -6.44
C ALA A 146 -13.03 -5.95 -6.73
N THR A 147 -14.11 -5.96 -5.95
CA THR A 147 -15.07 -4.86 -5.98
C THR A 147 -14.53 -3.64 -5.22
N LEU A 148 -15.20 -2.48 -5.39
CA LEU A 148 -14.86 -1.27 -4.64
C LEU A 148 -15.04 -1.48 -3.13
N GLU A 149 -16.09 -2.19 -2.72
CA GLU A 149 -16.34 -2.53 -1.31
C GLU A 149 -15.23 -3.41 -0.75
N GLU A 150 -14.76 -4.41 -1.51
CA GLU A 150 -13.64 -5.25 -1.08
C GLU A 150 -12.33 -4.47 -0.96
N HIS A 151 -12.09 -3.52 -1.85
CA HIS A 151 -10.93 -2.63 -1.76
C HIS A 151 -10.98 -1.75 -0.50
N ILE A 152 -12.13 -1.15 -0.20
CA ILE A 152 -12.35 -0.36 1.02
C ILE A 152 -12.18 -1.23 2.27
N LEU A 153 -12.70 -2.46 2.25
CA LEU A 153 -12.52 -3.40 3.34
C LEU A 153 -11.03 -3.74 3.57
N ALA A 154 -10.26 -3.94 2.50
CA ALA A 154 -8.82 -4.17 2.58
C ALA A 154 -8.06 -2.96 3.17
N ILE A 155 -8.45 -1.74 2.83
CA ILE A 155 -7.94 -0.52 3.48
C ILE A 155 -8.21 -0.56 5.00
N GLY A 156 -9.43 -0.89 5.39
CA GLY A 156 -9.80 -1.05 6.80
C GLY A 156 -8.98 -2.11 7.53
N HIS A 157 -8.71 -3.25 6.88
CA HIS A 157 -7.83 -4.29 7.43
C HIS A 157 -6.42 -3.77 7.71
N TRP A 158 -5.82 -3.02 6.78
CA TRP A 158 -4.51 -2.39 7.00
C TRP A 158 -4.53 -1.38 8.15
N MET A 159 -5.52 -0.49 8.19
CA MET A 159 -5.64 0.47 9.30
C MET A 159 -5.78 -0.23 10.66
N ASN A 160 -6.60 -1.28 10.73
CA ASN A 160 -6.79 -2.07 11.94
C ASN A 160 -5.51 -2.80 12.37
N PHE A 161 -4.80 -3.41 11.41
CA PHE A 161 -3.52 -4.05 11.68
C PHE A 161 -2.49 -3.05 12.20
N LEU A 162 -2.28 -1.93 11.50
CA LEU A 162 -1.34 -0.87 11.89
C LEU A 162 -1.67 -0.32 13.30
N SER A 163 -2.96 -0.20 13.62
CA SER A 163 -3.40 0.19 14.96
C SER A 163 -3.05 -0.87 16.00
N SER A 164 -3.27 -2.15 15.70
CA SER A 164 -2.99 -3.27 16.61
C SER A 164 -1.50 -3.41 16.97
N ILE A 165 -0.61 -3.00 16.06
CA ILE A 165 0.85 -2.99 16.29
C ILE A 165 1.32 -1.69 16.97
N GLY A 166 0.40 -0.85 17.44
CA GLY A 166 0.69 0.33 18.26
C GLY A 166 0.88 1.62 17.48
N LEU A 167 0.60 1.66 16.17
CA LEU A 167 0.59 2.91 15.41
C LEU A 167 -0.75 3.60 15.60
N TYR A 168 -0.74 4.71 16.33
CA TYR A 168 -1.96 5.44 16.63
C TYR A 168 -2.55 6.09 15.38
N MET A 169 -3.77 5.71 15.00
CA MET A 169 -4.46 6.22 13.81
C MET A 169 -4.61 7.75 13.78
N GLY A 170 -4.56 8.43 14.94
CA GLY A 170 -4.59 9.90 15.02
C GLY A 170 -3.37 10.61 14.43
N ASP A 171 -2.23 9.91 14.32
CA ASP A 171 -0.99 10.44 13.75
C ASP A 171 -0.84 10.10 12.26
N PHE A 172 -1.82 9.42 11.66
CA PHE A 172 -1.82 9.16 10.23
C PHE A 172 -2.38 10.32 9.43
N SER A 173 -1.83 10.50 8.24
CA SER A 173 -2.37 11.35 7.17
C SER A 173 -2.50 10.53 5.90
N LEU A 174 -3.56 10.74 5.13
CA LEU A 174 -3.78 10.02 3.88
C LEU A 174 -3.88 11.00 2.72
N LYS A 175 -3.35 10.64 1.55
CA LYS A 175 -3.45 11.46 0.34
C LYS A 175 -4.05 10.64 -0.80
N ILE A 176 -5.13 11.13 -1.40
CA ILE A 176 -5.66 10.56 -2.64
C ILE A 176 -4.90 11.14 -3.82
N ASN A 177 -4.21 10.28 -4.57
CA ASN A 177 -3.71 10.59 -5.91
C ASN A 177 -4.74 10.14 -6.95
N ARG A 178 -5.37 11.11 -7.60
CA ARG A 178 -6.47 10.91 -8.56
C ARG A 178 -5.99 10.53 -9.97
N ASN A 179 -4.71 10.76 -10.26
CA ASN A 179 -4.14 10.66 -11.61
C ASN A 179 -3.10 9.56 -11.70
N TYR A 180 -3.38 8.38 -11.12
CA TYR A 180 -2.56 7.22 -11.41
C TYR A 180 -2.85 6.78 -12.85
N SER A 181 -1.86 7.00 -13.71
CA SER A 181 -1.82 6.45 -15.06
C SER A 181 -0.39 6.00 -15.32
N ARG A 182 -0.21 4.79 -15.84
CA ARG A 182 1.11 4.32 -16.24
C ARG A 182 1.16 4.15 -17.75
N LYS A 183 2.09 4.88 -18.36
CA LYS A 183 2.24 4.96 -19.83
C LYS A 183 3.25 3.96 -20.41
N SER A 184 3.95 3.21 -19.56
CA SER A 184 4.98 2.25 -19.96
C SER A 184 5.20 1.17 -18.91
N GLY A 185 5.84 0.07 -19.31
CA GLY A 185 6.09 -1.06 -18.43
C GLY A 185 4.97 -2.09 -18.44
N PHE A 186 5.16 -3.06 -17.56
CA PHE A 186 4.20 -4.12 -17.23
C PHE A 186 2.76 -3.62 -16.98
N TRP A 187 2.60 -2.40 -16.45
CA TRP A 187 1.29 -1.80 -16.17
C TRP A 187 0.88 -0.74 -17.19
N ALA A 188 1.42 -0.78 -18.41
CA ALA A 188 1.02 0.14 -19.47
C ALA A 188 -0.50 0.08 -19.71
N ASN A 189 -1.11 1.24 -19.96
CA ASN A 189 -2.55 1.40 -20.12
C ASN A 189 -3.39 1.08 -18.89
N THR A 190 -2.78 1.07 -17.70
CA THR A 190 -3.55 1.04 -16.46
C THR A 190 -3.83 2.44 -15.97
N GLU A 191 -5.03 2.58 -15.42
CA GLU A 191 -5.47 3.73 -14.66
C GLU A 191 -5.86 3.32 -13.24
N GLY A 192 -5.91 4.27 -12.33
CA GLY A 192 -6.33 3.94 -10.97
C GLY A 192 -6.52 5.16 -10.09
N VAL A 193 -6.95 4.87 -8.87
CA VAL A 193 -6.91 5.80 -7.74
C VAL A 193 -5.98 5.18 -6.70
N VAL A 194 -5.06 5.97 -6.18
CA VAL A 194 -4.09 5.52 -5.18
C VAL A 194 -4.26 6.34 -3.90
N LEU A 195 -4.45 5.65 -2.78
CA LEU A 195 -4.46 6.24 -1.45
C LEU A 195 -3.11 6.02 -0.80
N LYS A 196 -2.36 7.08 -0.56
CA LYS A 196 -1.07 7.03 0.13
C LYS A 196 -1.24 7.20 1.63
N PHE A 197 -0.46 6.45 2.41
CA PHE A 197 -0.49 6.44 3.87
C PHE A 197 0.79 7.06 4.42
N TYR A 198 0.64 8.08 5.26
CA TYR A 198 1.72 8.75 5.96
C TYR A 198 1.55 8.59 7.47
N TYR A 199 2.64 8.35 8.20
CA TYR A 199 2.68 8.32 9.66
C TYR A 199 3.77 9.26 10.16
N GLY A 200 3.38 10.38 10.78
CA GLY A 200 4.34 11.39 11.24
C GLY A 200 5.32 11.83 10.15
N GLY A 201 4.80 12.14 8.95
CA GLY A 201 5.58 12.58 7.80
C GLY A 201 6.21 11.47 6.93
N LEU A 202 6.32 10.23 7.43
CA LEU A 202 6.88 9.10 6.68
C LEU A 202 5.82 8.39 5.84
N GLU A 203 6.07 8.21 4.53
CA GLU A 203 5.24 7.37 3.66
C GLU A 203 5.43 5.89 4.04
N LEU A 204 4.38 5.25 4.56
CA LEU A 204 4.42 3.84 4.96
C LEU A 204 4.00 2.89 3.83
N GLY A 205 3.23 3.38 2.87
CA GLY A 205 2.76 2.60 1.74
C GLY A 205 1.56 3.21 1.04
N ASP A 206 1.00 2.44 0.12
CA ASP A 206 -0.09 2.85 -0.74
C ASP A 206 -1.12 1.73 -0.96
N ALA A 207 -2.38 2.13 -1.16
CA ALA A 207 -3.46 1.26 -1.59
C ALA A 207 -3.96 1.73 -2.96
N GLY A 208 -3.77 0.90 -3.98
CA GLY A 208 -4.20 1.17 -5.34
C GLY A 208 -5.41 0.34 -5.75
N LEU A 209 -6.45 1.00 -6.28
CA LEU A 209 -7.48 0.33 -7.09
C LEU A 209 -7.19 0.62 -8.55
N ILE A 210 -6.70 -0.40 -9.26
CA ILE A 210 -6.16 -0.30 -10.62
C ILE A 210 -7.10 -1.02 -11.59
N PHE A 211 -7.37 -0.39 -12.73
CA PHE A 211 -8.24 -0.90 -13.80
C PHE A 211 -7.60 -0.62 -15.18
N PHE A 212 -8.10 -1.34 -16.19
CA PHE A 212 -7.67 -1.28 -17.60
C PHE A 212 -8.73 -0.60 -18.47
#